data_AF-A0A8B8E990-F1
#
_entry.id   AF-A0A8B8E990-F1
#
_cell.length_a   1.000
_cell.length_b   1.000
_cell.length_c   1.000
_cell.angle_alpha   90.00
_cell.angle_beta   90.00
_cell.angle_gamma   90.00
#
_symmetry.space_group_name_H-M   'P 1'
#
loop_
_entity.id
_entity.type
_entity.pdbx_description
1 polymer ?
#
loop_
_entity_poly.entity_id
_entity_poly.type
_entity_poly.pdbx_seq_one_letter_code
_entity_poly.pdbx_strand_id
1 'polypeptide(L)'
;MRYVDVCSLYPYVLKHRPFPLGHPEIITEDFQDVRSYFGIILCRVLPPRGLYHPVLPYRTGGKLLFPLCRTCAEERPTDPHYRCNHTHAQRRFTGTWITCELNKALDCGYQLDRVYEVWHFPQQSSELFSRYIDTFLKIKQEASGFPPECQTEEEKQNYIQEIFRREKILLDSSNIEKNSVRRTIAKLFLNCLWGKFAQRLQLPKTQYLTSQDELNKMLEDSTIALKGMELLTNPNQPESDIILVNYEDRHEFIEECPFGNVVLAAFTTAHARLHLYETLHPLDTRVLYFDTDSIIYQHEEGQFNPTIVNSLGGWTDELDGDRIIKFMSGGPKNYAFETEKGQSVQKVKGITLNYRASQVVTLEALEKMIHQEIEDLQVRYPHKIFRNSRHELHTRPLAKTYQIVYDKRQVINDYHTLPFGY
;
A
#
# COMPACT_ATOMS: atom_id res chain seq x y z
N MET A 1 -11.27 19.63 9.80
CA MET A 1 -10.47 18.80 8.86
C MET A 1 -11.38 17.76 8.21
N ARG A 2 -11.05 17.31 6.99
CA ARG A 2 -11.81 16.27 6.26
C ARG A 2 -10.96 15.05 6.02
N TYR A 3 -11.60 13.89 5.88
CA TYR A 3 -10.94 12.63 5.57
C TYR A 3 -11.60 11.99 4.35
N VAL A 4 -10.82 11.78 3.30
CA VAL A 4 -11.29 11.22 2.04
C VAL A 4 -10.51 9.97 1.66
N ASP A 5 -11.18 9.03 1.00
CA ASP A 5 -10.61 7.78 0.51
C ASP A 5 -10.99 7.57 -0.97
N VAL A 6 -10.07 7.03 -1.78
CA VAL A 6 -10.38 6.72 -3.17
C VAL A 6 -11.16 5.41 -3.25
N CYS A 7 -12.36 5.49 -3.82
CA CYS A 7 -13.20 4.33 -4.07
C CYS A 7 -12.51 3.30 -4.98
N SER A 8 -11.92 2.27 -4.37
CA SER A 8 -11.28 1.15 -5.07
C SER A 8 -10.17 1.61 -6.04
N LEU A 9 -9.16 2.31 -5.50
CA LEU A 9 -8.01 2.86 -6.24
C LEU A 9 -7.36 1.88 -7.22
N TYR A 10 -6.98 0.69 -6.75
CA TYR A 10 -6.28 -0.30 -7.60
C TYR A 10 -7.19 -0.84 -8.72
N PRO A 11 -8.44 -1.26 -8.46
CA PRO A 11 -9.39 -1.57 -9.53
C PRO A 11 -9.60 -0.45 -10.54
N TYR A 12 -9.66 0.80 -10.09
CA TYR A 12 -9.80 1.96 -10.98
C TYR A 12 -8.61 2.07 -11.94
N VAL A 13 -7.38 2.01 -11.45
CA VAL A 13 -6.21 2.15 -12.32
C VAL A 13 -6.06 0.96 -13.27
N LEU A 14 -6.41 -0.25 -12.83
CA LEU A 14 -6.41 -1.45 -13.69
C LEU A 14 -7.42 -1.34 -14.83
N LYS A 15 -8.58 -0.71 -14.59
CA LYS A 15 -9.64 -0.54 -15.59
C LYS A 15 -9.37 0.60 -16.58
N HIS A 16 -8.71 1.67 -16.15
CA HIS A 16 -8.69 2.93 -16.92
C HIS A 16 -7.32 3.40 -17.39
N ARG A 17 -6.22 2.85 -16.85
CA ARG A 17 -4.87 3.33 -17.17
C ARG A 17 -4.16 2.36 -18.14
N PRO A 18 -3.23 2.85 -18.97
CA PRO A 18 -2.53 2.01 -19.94
C PRO A 18 -1.51 1.09 -19.27
N PHE A 19 -1.44 -0.15 -19.75
CA PHE A 19 -0.46 -1.16 -19.35
C PHE A 19 0.33 -1.66 -20.56
N PRO A 20 1.60 -2.06 -20.37
CA PRO A 20 2.42 -2.63 -21.43
C PRO A 20 1.92 -3.99 -21.90
N LEU A 21 2.09 -4.26 -23.19
CA LEU A 21 1.82 -5.54 -23.84
C LEU A 21 3.10 -6.10 -24.48
N GLY A 22 3.21 -7.42 -24.50
CA GLY A 22 4.35 -8.11 -25.12
C GLY A 22 5.66 -7.93 -24.37
N HIS A 23 6.76 -8.05 -25.10
CA HIS A 23 8.12 -7.89 -24.56
C HIS A 23 8.65 -6.47 -24.80
N PRO A 24 9.51 -5.96 -23.91
CA PRO A 24 10.14 -4.66 -24.13
C PRO A 24 11.27 -4.76 -25.15
N GLU A 25 11.51 -3.66 -25.85
CA GLU A 25 12.77 -3.34 -26.48
C GLU A 25 13.71 -2.75 -25.42
N ILE A 26 14.87 -3.40 -25.23
CA ILE A 26 15.87 -2.96 -24.25
C ILE A 26 16.87 -2.05 -24.96
N ILE A 27 16.92 -0.80 -24.52
CA ILE A 27 17.76 0.25 -25.09
C ILE A 27 18.81 0.63 -24.05
N THR A 28 20.09 0.53 -24.42
CA THR A 28 21.23 0.83 -23.55
C THR A 28 22.11 1.98 -24.05
N GLU A 29 21.86 2.47 -25.27
CA GLU A 29 22.59 3.56 -25.94
C GLU A 29 21.66 4.35 -26.87
N ASP A 30 22.13 5.49 -27.38
CA ASP A 30 21.40 6.37 -28.32
C ASP A 30 19.97 6.72 -27.88
N PHE A 31 19.83 7.07 -26.60
CA PHE A 31 18.53 7.43 -26.00
C PHE A 31 17.89 8.64 -26.69
N GLN A 32 16.60 8.51 -26.96
CA GLN A 32 15.72 9.60 -27.39
C GLN A 32 15.22 10.40 -26.17
N ASP A 33 14.34 11.37 -26.41
CA ASP A 33 13.60 12.03 -25.33
C ASP A 33 12.87 10.98 -24.48
N VAL A 34 13.09 11.00 -23.17
CA VAL A 34 12.45 10.05 -22.25
C VAL A 34 10.92 10.08 -22.30
N ARG A 35 10.33 11.19 -22.74
CA ARG A 35 8.87 11.32 -22.91
C ARG A 35 8.33 10.50 -24.08
N SER A 36 9.17 10.08 -25.04
CA SER A 36 8.74 9.20 -26.13
C SER A 36 8.60 7.73 -25.71
N TYR A 37 9.23 7.36 -24.59
CA TYR A 37 9.20 5.98 -24.11
C TYR A 37 7.98 5.68 -23.25
N PHE A 38 7.45 4.48 -23.43
CA PHE A 38 6.46 3.85 -22.57
C PHE A 38 7.05 2.59 -21.95
N GLY A 39 7.18 2.52 -20.61
CA GLY A 39 7.82 1.37 -19.98
C GLY A 39 8.56 1.71 -18.68
N ILE A 40 9.78 1.21 -18.55
CA ILE A 40 10.63 1.36 -17.36
C ILE A 40 11.92 2.06 -17.76
N ILE A 41 12.38 3.01 -16.94
CA ILE A 41 13.62 3.73 -17.17
C ILE A 41 14.49 3.67 -15.91
N LEU A 42 15.74 3.23 -16.08
CA LEU A 42 16.82 3.44 -15.11
C LEU A 42 17.53 4.75 -15.46
N CYS A 43 17.38 5.75 -14.60
CA CYS A 43 18.00 7.06 -14.81
C CYS A 43 18.45 7.71 -13.50
N ARG A 44 19.26 8.76 -13.63
CA ARG A 44 19.64 9.69 -12.57
C ARG A 44 18.91 10.99 -12.77
N VAL A 45 18.33 11.49 -11.69
CA VAL A 45 17.55 12.73 -11.67
C VAL A 45 18.09 13.69 -10.62
N LEU A 46 17.93 14.98 -10.88
CA LEU A 46 18.09 16.05 -9.90
C LEU A 46 16.69 16.57 -9.54
N PRO A 47 16.22 16.36 -8.29
CA PRO A 47 14.94 16.91 -7.85
C PRO A 47 14.96 18.45 -7.79
N PRO A 48 13.80 19.12 -7.93
CA PRO A 48 13.67 20.54 -7.65
C PRO A 48 13.87 20.84 -6.16
N ARG A 49 13.95 22.12 -5.79
CA ARG A 49 13.89 22.57 -4.39
C ARG A 49 12.46 22.99 -4.06
N GLY A 50 12.09 22.95 -2.77
CA GLY A 50 10.82 23.48 -2.30
C GLY A 50 9.55 22.76 -2.82
N LEU A 51 9.66 21.50 -3.24
CA LEU A 51 8.50 20.69 -3.63
C LEU A 51 7.96 19.90 -2.42
N TYR A 52 6.79 20.28 -1.92
CA TYR A 52 6.26 19.74 -0.66
C TYR A 52 5.87 18.25 -0.72
N HIS A 53 5.42 17.82 -1.89
CA HIS A 53 5.14 16.41 -2.21
C HIS A 53 6.08 15.96 -3.34
N PRO A 54 7.24 15.36 -3.03
CA PRO A 54 8.13 14.83 -4.06
C PRO A 54 7.49 13.64 -4.79
N VAL A 55 7.73 13.53 -6.10
CA VAL A 55 7.06 12.56 -6.98
C VAL A 55 7.76 11.21 -6.96
N LEU A 56 9.10 11.20 -7.07
CA LEU A 56 9.83 9.96 -7.31
C LEU A 56 10.18 9.23 -6.00
N PRO A 57 9.83 7.93 -5.89
CA PRO A 57 10.23 7.12 -4.76
C PRO A 57 11.73 6.81 -4.80
N TYR A 58 12.35 6.80 -3.63
CA TYR A 58 13.75 6.42 -3.42
C TYR A 58 13.86 5.49 -2.21
N ARG A 59 14.49 4.32 -2.40
CA ARG A 59 14.63 3.32 -1.34
C ARG A 59 16.01 3.43 -0.70
N THR A 60 16.06 3.71 0.60
CA THR A 60 17.31 3.79 1.38
C THR A 60 17.08 3.36 2.83
N GLY A 61 18.08 2.70 3.44
CA GLY A 61 18.01 2.18 4.81
C GLY A 61 16.75 1.34 5.08
N GLY A 62 16.41 0.44 4.16
CA GLY A 62 15.25 -0.47 4.23
C GLY A 62 13.87 0.18 4.02
N LYS A 63 13.79 1.50 3.82
CA LYS A 63 12.53 2.26 3.75
C LYS A 63 12.34 2.89 2.37
N LEU A 64 11.08 3.02 1.97
CA LEU A 64 10.67 3.79 0.79
C LEU A 64 10.37 5.23 1.22
N LEU A 65 11.11 6.18 0.65
CA LEU A 65 11.03 7.61 0.91
C LEU A 65 10.69 8.37 -0.39
N PHE A 66 10.25 9.61 -0.26
CA PHE A 66 10.07 10.54 -1.37
C PHE A 66 10.89 11.81 -1.09
N PRO A 67 12.20 11.81 -1.37
CA PRO A 67 13.09 12.91 -1.02
C PRO A 67 13.37 13.87 -2.19
N LEU A 68 13.92 15.03 -1.86
CA LEU A 68 14.49 16.01 -2.79
C LEU A 68 16.02 16.07 -2.76
N CYS A 69 16.65 15.30 -1.86
CA CYS A 69 18.10 15.11 -1.79
C CYS A 69 18.42 13.69 -1.36
N ARG A 70 19.26 13.00 -2.15
CA ARG A 70 19.79 11.67 -1.81
C ARG A 70 20.49 11.65 -0.45
N THR A 71 21.47 12.52 -0.26
CA THR A 71 22.27 12.56 0.97
C THR A 71 21.41 12.84 2.20
N CYS A 72 20.47 13.80 2.16
CA CYS A 72 19.55 14.02 3.29
C CYS A 72 18.66 12.79 3.58
N ALA A 73 18.25 12.05 2.55
CA ALA A 73 17.43 10.85 2.74
C ALA A 73 18.22 9.67 3.33
N GLU A 74 19.52 9.59 3.03
CA GLU A 74 20.46 8.61 3.59
C GLU A 74 20.84 8.96 5.03
N GLU A 75 21.17 10.23 5.30
CA GLU A 75 21.60 10.73 6.63
C GLU A 75 20.45 10.90 7.62
N ARG A 76 19.25 11.23 7.14
CA ARG A 76 18.03 11.47 7.94
C ARG A 76 18.29 12.46 9.10
N PRO A 77 18.63 13.72 8.78
CA PRO A 77 18.88 14.73 9.81
C PRO A 77 17.67 14.91 10.72
N THR A 78 17.92 14.99 12.03
CA THR A 78 16.89 15.13 13.07
C THR A 78 16.77 16.54 13.61
N ASP A 79 17.72 17.43 13.29
CA ASP A 79 17.67 18.84 13.67
C ASP A 79 16.47 19.55 13.00
N PRO A 80 15.51 20.12 13.75
CA PRO A 80 14.36 20.84 13.21
C PRO A 80 14.73 22.08 12.37
N HIS A 81 15.91 22.66 12.63
CA HIS A 81 16.41 23.83 11.92
C HIS A 81 17.28 23.49 10.72
N TYR A 82 17.58 22.20 10.49
CA TYR A 82 18.39 21.79 9.35
C TYR A 82 17.72 22.18 8.03
N ARG A 83 18.51 22.75 7.13
CA ARG A 83 18.14 23.08 5.74
C ARG A 83 19.20 22.53 4.80
N CYS A 84 18.75 21.91 3.72
CA CYS A 84 19.65 21.20 2.80
C CYS A 84 20.54 22.18 2.00
N ASN A 85 21.83 22.18 2.34
CA ASN A 85 22.89 22.93 1.65
C ASN A 85 23.70 22.07 0.65
N HIS A 86 23.30 20.81 0.45
CA HIS A 86 24.00 19.89 -0.44
C HIS A 86 24.04 20.37 -1.90
N THR A 87 25.18 20.08 -2.54
CA THR A 87 25.41 20.37 -3.97
C THR A 87 24.50 19.54 -4.87
N HIS A 88 24.35 19.93 -6.13
CA HIS A 88 23.57 19.13 -7.10
C HIS A 88 24.10 17.70 -7.25
N ALA A 89 25.41 17.47 -7.12
CA ALA A 89 26.00 16.12 -7.17
C ALA A 89 25.53 15.24 -5.99
N GLN A 90 25.45 15.81 -4.79
CA GLN A 90 24.96 15.12 -3.59
C GLN A 90 23.44 14.92 -3.60
N ARG A 91 22.68 15.86 -4.19
CA ARG A 91 21.22 15.78 -4.25
C ARG A 91 20.71 14.73 -5.23
N ARG A 92 21.40 14.52 -6.35
CA ARG A 92 21.01 13.54 -7.38
C ARG A 92 20.92 12.13 -6.82
N PHE A 93 19.92 11.38 -7.27
CA PHE A 93 19.82 9.94 -7.05
C PHE A 93 19.48 9.20 -8.33
N THR A 94 19.92 7.94 -8.38
CA THR A 94 19.62 7.00 -9.45
C THR A 94 18.52 6.06 -8.98
N GLY A 95 17.60 5.73 -9.87
CA GLY A 95 16.54 4.78 -9.60
C GLY A 95 15.88 4.30 -10.89
N THR A 96 15.00 3.32 -10.71
CA THR A 96 14.24 2.70 -11.79
C THR A 96 12.78 3.06 -11.60
N TRP A 97 12.19 3.76 -12.57
CA TRP A 97 10.82 4.26 -12.48
C TRP A 97 10.02 3.92 -13.72
N ILE A 98 8.70 3.86 -13.56
CA ILE A 98 7.78 3.79 -14.69
C ILE A 98 7.77 5.16 -15.39
N THR A 99 7.73 5.15 -16.72
CA THR A 99 7.81 6.38 -17.53
C THR A 99 6.75 7.42 -17.14
N CYS A 100 5.54 7.00 -16.75
CA CYS A 100 4.50 7.93 -16.31
C CYS A 100 4.87 8.71 -15.03
N GLU A 101 5.52 8.06 -14.06
CA GLU A 101 6.00 8.74 -12.85
C GLU A 101 7.16 9.68 -13.14
N LEU A 102 8.09 9.24 -14.00
CA LEU A 102 9.18 10.10 -14.44
C LEU A 102 8.66 11.34 -15.17
N ASN A 103 7.71 11.17 -16.09
CA ASN A 103 7.11 12.29 -16.82
C ASN A 103 6.44 13.28 -15.86
N LYS A 104 5.67 12.78 -14.88
CA LYS A 104 5.08 13.65 -13.85
C LYS A 104 6.15 14.37 -13.01
N ALA A 105 7.24 13.70 -12.68
CA ALA A 105 8.35 14.32 -11.96
C ALA A 105 8.99 15.45 -12.77
N LEU A 106 9.22 15.23 -14.07
CA LEU A 106 9.73 16.28 -14.97
C LEU A 106 8.78 17.48 -15.03
N ASP A 107 7.47 17.25 -15.10
CA ASP A 107 6.46 18.33 -15.06
C ASP A 107 6.48 19.10 -13.73
N CYS A 108 6.87 18.44 -12.64
CA CYS A 108 7.07 19.06 -11.32
C CYS A 108 8.48 19.67 -11.14
N GLY A 109 9.28 19.77 -12.20
CA GLY A 109 10.58 20.47 -12.18
C GLY A 109 11.80 19.60 -11.87
N TYR A 110 11.66 18.27 -11.88
CA TYR A 110 12.84 17.39 -11.84
C TYR A 110 13.64 17.55 -13.13
N GLN A 111 14.95 17.47 -13.03
CA GLN A 111 15.85 17.50 -14.18
C GLN A 111 16.42 16.10 -14.40
N LEU A 112 16.32 15.61 -15.63
CA LEU A 112 16.97 14.38 -16.05
C LEU A 112 18.47 14.65 -16.22
N ASP A 113 19.30 13.88 -15.53
CA ASP A 113 20.75 14.06 -15.57
C ASP A 113 21.45 13.02 -16.44
N ARG A 114 21.03 11.75 -16.35
CA ARG A 114 21.57 10.67 -17.18
C ARG A 114 20.58 9.51 -17.29
N VAL A 115 20.42 8.95 -18.48
CA VAL A 115 19.73 7.67 -18.70
C VAL A 115 20.77 6.55 -18.79
N TYR A 116 20.47 5.40 -18.20
CA TYR A 116 21.35 4.22 -18.22
C TYR A 116 20.73 3.07 -19.02
N GLU A 117 19.42 2.88 -18.91
CA GLU A 117 18.71 1.79 -19.56
C GLU A 117 17.22 2.12 -19.67
N VAL A 118 16.61 1.74 -20.79
CA VAL A 118 15.16 1.88 -21.03
C VAL A 118 14.61 0.54 -21.49
N TRP A 119 13.54 0.09 -20.84
CA TRP A 119 12.70 -1.00 -21.33
C TRP A 119 11.45 -0.39 -21.93
N HIS A 120 11.47 -0.21 -23.25
CA HIS A 120 10.36 0.39 -23.99
C HIS A 120 9.40 -0.69 -24.48
N PHE A 121 8.11 -0.53 -24.21
CA PHE A 121 7.05 -1.36 -24.76
C PHE A 121 6.36 -0.60 -25.90
N PRO A 122 6.51 -1.06 -27.16
CA PRO A 122 5.85 -0.41 -28.31
C PRO A 122 4.32 -0.53 -28.26
N GLN A 123 3.82 -1.58 -27.59
CA GLN A 123 2.40 -1.87 -27.48
C GLN A 123 1.90 -1.62 -26.05
N GLN A 124 0.73 -0.99 -25.94
CA GLN A 124 0.06 -0.73 -24.68
C GLN A 124 -1.46 -0.86 -24.85
N SER A 125 -2.17 -1.14 -23.76
CA SER A 125 -3.64 -1.16 -23.73
C SER A 125 -4.18 -0.63 -22.41
N SER A 126 -5.22 0.19 -22.49
CA SER A 126 -6.04 0.62 -21.35
C SER A 126 -7.15 -0.37 -21.00
N GLU A 127 -7.33 -1.43 -21.79
CA GLU A 127 -8.43 -2.39 -21.64
C GLU A 127 -7.96 -3.77 -21.17
N LEU A 128 -6.65 -3.93 -20.90
CA LEU A 128 -6.05 -5.22 -20.54
C LEU A 128 -6.78 -5.92 -19.39
N PHE A 129 -7.22 -5.16 -18.38
CA PHE A 129 -7.94 -5.69 -17.22
C PHE A 129 -9.40 -5.23 -17.13
N SER A 130 -9.89 -4.41 -18.06
CA SER A 130 -11.20 -3.76 -17.95
C SER A 130 -12.32 -4.79 -17.77
N ARG A 131 -12.36 -5.82 -18.61
CA ARG A 131 -13.36 -6.90 -18.53
C ARG A 131 -13.33 -7.66 -17.21
N TYR A 132 -12.15 -7.90 -16.64
CA TYR A 132 -12.00 -8.56 -15.34
C TYR A 132 -12.59 -7.67 -14.24
N ILE A 133 -12.21 -6.39 -14.23
CA ILE A 133 -12.72 -5.42 -13.24
C ILE A 133 -14.23 -5.27 -13.38
N ASP A 134 -14.76 -5.15 -14.59
CA ASP A 134 -16.20 -5.01 -14.85
C ASP A 134 -16.98 -6.23 -14.35
N THR A 135 -16.45 -7.43 -14.56
CA THR A 135 -17.08 -8.68 -14.10
C THR A 135 -17.22 -8.70 -12.57
N PHE A 136 -16.13 -8.45 -11.84
CA PHE A 136 -16.19 -8.49 -10.37
C PHE A 136 -16.84 -7.24 -9.76
N LEU A 137 -16.77 -6.09 -10.43
CA LEU A 137 -17.50 -4.90 -10.00
C LEU A 137 -19.01 -5.10 -10.16
N LYS A 138 -19.47 -5.71 -11.27
CA LYS A 138 -20.87 -6.13 -11.44
C LYS A 138 -21.32 -7.03 -10.30
N ILE A 139 -20.61 -8.13 -10.05
CA ILE A 139 -20.95 -9.09 -8.97
C ILE A 139 -20.98 -8.39 -7.61
N LYS A 140 -20.01 -7.50 -7.34
CA LYS A 140 -19.94 -6.73 -6.09
C LYS A 140 -21.16 -5.83 -5.92
N GLN A 141 -21.59 -5.13 -6.98
CA GLN A 141 -22.74 -4.23 -6.92
C GLN A 141 -24.06 -4.99 -6.79
N GLU A 142 -24.27 -6.06 -7.57
CA GLU A 142 -25.44 -6.92 -7.46
C GLU A 142 -25.57 -7.53 -6.06
N ALA A 143 -24.47 -8.03 -5.50
CA ALA A 143 -24.44 -8.60 -4.15
C ALA A 143 -24.58 -7.57 -3.02
N SER A 144 -24.57 -6.26 -3.32
CA SER A 144 -24.79 -5.22 -2.30
C SER A 144 -26.26 -5.02 -1.98
N GLY A 145 -27.15 -5.46 -2.89
CA GLY A 145 -28.56 -5.11 -2.87
C GLY A 145 -28.79 -3.65 -3.31
N PHE A 146 -30.06 -3.27 -3.39
CA PHE A 146 -30.46 -1.89 -3.64
C PHE A 146 -30.16 -1.00 -2.42
N PRO A 147 -29.82 0.28 -2.64
CA PRO A 147 -29.73 1.25 -1.55
C PRO A 147 -31.07 1.36 -0.79
N PRO A 148 -31.05 1.71 0.52
CA PRO A 148 -32.27 1.86 1.33
C PRO A 148 -33.29 2.85 0.75
N GLU A 149 -32.80 3.87 0.05
CA GLU A 149 -33.59 4.89 -0.65
C GLU A 149 -34.29 4.40 -1.93
N CYS A 150 -33.93 3.22 -2.46
CA CYS A 150 -34.55 2.66 -3.66
C CYS A 150 -35.67 1.67 -3.29
N GLN A 151 -36.88 2.16 -3.03
CA GLN A 151 -38.02 1.32 -2.63
C GLN A 151 -38.97 1.04 -3.81
N THR A 152 -39.10 1.98 -4.73
CA THR A 152 -39.98 1.87 -5.91
C THR A 152 -39.24 1.25 -7.10
N GLU A 153 -39.99 0.66 -8.05
CA GLU A 153 -39.40 0.11 -9.28
C GLU A 153 -38.75 1.19 -10.17
N GLU A 154 -39.26 2.42 -10.14
CA GLU A 154 -38.66 3.55 -10.86
C GLU A 154 -37.29 3.92 -10.28
N GLU A 155 -37.16 3.99 -8.95
CA GLU A 155 -35.88 4.25 -8.27
C GLU A 155 -34.86 3.14 -8.53
N LYS A 156 -35.28 1.87 -8.50
CA LYS A 156 -34.42 0.73 -8.85
C LYS A 156 -33.91 0.83 -10.28
N GLN A 157 -34.78 1.18 -11.22
CA GLN A 157 -34.39 1.35 -12.61
C GLN A 157 -33.46 2.54 -12.82
N ASN A 158 -33.71 3.65 -12.11
CA ASN A 158 -32.83 4.83 -12.11
C ASN A 158 -31.44 4.48 -11.56
N TYR A 159 -31.36 3.72 -10.47
CA TYR A 159 -30.09 3.22 -9.91
C TYR A 159 -29.30 2.38 -10.93
N ILE A 160 -29.97 1.45 -11.62
CA ILE A 160 -29.33 0.62 -12.65
C ILE A 160 -28.82 1.50 -13.81
N GLN A 161 -29.62 2.47 -14.26
CA GLN A 161 -29.21 3.40 -15.31
C GLN A 161 -28.05 4.30 -14.89
N GLU A 162 -28.02 4.75 -13.63
CA GLU A 162 -26.94 5.57 -13.08
C GLU A 162 -25.62 4.81 -13.06
N ILE A 163 -25.63 3.56 -12.57
CA ILE A 163 -24.46 2.68 -12.60
C ILE A 163 -24.01 2.42 -14.03
N PHE A 164 -24.93 2.15 -14.95
CA PHE A 164 -24.59 1.96 -16.36
C PHE A 164 -23.99 3.24 -16.98
N ARG A 165 -24.54 4.42 -16.70
CA ARG A 165 -24.03 5.69 -17.21
C ARG A 165 -22.60 5.95 -16.74
N ARG A 166 -22.33 5.72 -15.45
CA ARG A 166 -21.04 5.96 -14.78
C ARG A 166 -19.99 4.90 -15.13
N GLU A 167 -20.31 3.64 -14.91
CA GLU A 167 -19.33 2.54 -14.94
C GLU A 167 -19.33 1.77 -16.26
N LYS A 168 -20.33 1.99 -17.13
CA LYS A 168 -20.60 1.21 -18.36
C LYS A 168 -20.87 -0.28 -18.08
N ILE A 169 -21.33 -0.61 -16.88
CA ILE A 169 -21.67 -1.96 -16.46
C ILE A 169 -23.19 -2.12 -16.42
N LEU A 170 -23.70 -3.15 -17.10
CA LEU A 170 -25.11 -3.52 -17.07
C LEU A 170 -25.37 -4.48 -15.91
N LEU A 171 -26.07 -4.01 -14.89
CA LEU A 171 -26.55 -4.83 -13.77
C LEU A 171 -27.81 -5.61 -14.18
N ASP A 172 -27.94 -6.83 -13.66
CA ASP A 172 -29.15 -7.63 -13.83
C ASP A 172 -30.04 -7.47 -12.60
N SER A 173 -31.19 -6.81 -12.78
CA SER A 173 -32.14 -6.53 -11.68
C SER A 173 -32.57 -7.79 -10.92
N SER A 174 -32.59 -8.95 -11.57
CA SER A 174 -32.97 -10.22 -10.93
C SER A 174 -31.89 -10.77 -9.99
N ASN A 175 -30.64 -10.36 -10.17
CA ASN A 175 -29.50 -10.78 -9.37
C ASN A 175 -29.13 -9.78 -8.26
N ILE A 176 -29.80 -8.62 -8.20
CA ILE A 176 -29.55 -7.61 -7.16
C ILE A 176 -30.21 -8.07 -5.86
N GLU A 177 -29.38 -8.66 -5.00
CA GLU A 177 -29.78 -9.15 -3.69
C GLU A 177 -28.63 -8.95 -2.70
N LYS A 178 -28.95 -8.56 -1.46
CA LYS A 178 -27.95 -8.38 -0.41
C LYS A 178 -27.32 -9.73 -0.03
N ASN A 179 -26.10 -9.97 -0.51
CA ASN A 179 -25.31 -11.17 -0.23
C ASN A 179 -23.90 -10.78 0.24
N SER A 180 -23.70 -10.76 1.56
CA SER A 180 -22.44 -10.33 2.18
C SER A 180 -21.24 -11.20 1.77
N VAL A 181 -21.43 -12.52 1.61
CA VAL A 181 -20.38 -13.47 1.23
C VAL A 181 -19.93 -13.21 -0.21
N ARG A 182 -20.87 -13.17 -1.15
CA ARG A 182 -20.58 -12.92 -2.57
C ARG A 182 -19.93 -11.54 -2.76
N ARG A 183 -20.42 -10.50 -2.07
CA ARG A 183 -19.80 -9.17 -2.07
C ARG A 183 -18.35 -9.20 -1.59
N THR A 184 -18.09 -9.94 -0.51
CA THR A 184 -16.73 -10.07 0.07
C THR A 184 -15.78 -10.76 -0.90
N ILE A 185 -16.20 -11.86 -1.53
CA ILE A 185 -15.40 -12.59 -2.53
C ILE A 185 -15.11 -11.70 -3.75
N ALA A 186 -16.12 -11.00 -4.27
CA ALA A 186 -15.92 -10.10 -5.40
C ALA A 186 -14.94 -8.96 -5.07
N LYS A 187 -15.07 -8.35 -3.88
CA LYS A 187 -14.12 -7.32 -3.40
C LYS A 187 -12.70 -7.88 -3.25
N LEU A 188 -12.56 -9.12 -2.78
CA LEU A 188 -11.26 -9.78 -2.67
C LEU A 188 -10.59 -9.94 -4.03
N PHE A 189 -11.32 -10.44 -5.03
CA PHE A 189 -10.77 -10.62 -6.39
C PHE A 189 -10.37 -9.31 -7.06
N LEU A 190 -11.16 -8.24 -6.88
CA LEU A 190 -10.78 -6.90 -7.34
C LEU A 190 -9.46 -6.42 -6.73
N ASN A 191 -9.24 -6.66 -5.44
CA ASN A 191 -8.08 -6.13 -4.71
C ASN A 191 -6.82 -7.00 -4.85
N CYS A 192 -6.96 -8.32 -5.02
CA CYS A 192 -5.82 -9.24 -5.01
C CYS A 192 -5.13 -9.42 -6.36
N LEU A 193 -5.79 -9.11 -7.49
CA LEU A 193 -5.27 -9.41 -8.84
C LEU A 193 -3.84 -8.92 -9.04
N TRP A 194 -3.60 -7.62 -8.86
CA TRP A 194 -2.28 -7.04 -9.15
C TRP A 194 -1.19 -7.55 -8.19
N GLY A 195 -1.56 -7.86 -6.95
CA GLY A 195 -0.65 -8.42 -5.95
C GLY A 195 -0.14 -9.81 -6.33
N LYS A 196 -0.90 -10.56 -7.13
CA LYS A 196 -0.46 -11.86 -7.67
C LYS A 196 0.66 -11.72 -8.68
N PHE A 197 0.70 -10.65 -9.48
CA PHE A 197 1.79 -10.41 -10.42
C PHE A 197 3.14 -10.16 -9.72
N ALA A 198 3.15 -9.71 -8.47
CA ALA A 198 4.35 -9.48 -7.67
C ALA A 198 4.53 -10.52 -6.54
N GLN A 199 3.86 -11.67 -6.62
CA GLN A 199 3.94 -12.68 -5.56
C GLN A 199 5.33 -13.32 -5.52
N ARG A 200 5.99 -13.22 -4.37
CA ARG A 200 7.22 -13.97 -4.10
C ARG A 200 6.89 -15.44 -3.86
N LEU A 201 7.49 -16.33 -4.66
CA LEU A 201 7.31 -17.78 -4.52
C LEU A 201 8.22 -18.41 -3.47
N GLN A 202 9.37 -17.80 -3.19
CA GLN A 202 10.32 -18.27 -2.20
C GLN A 202 9.80 -17.99 -0.77
N LEU A 203 8.92 -18.86 -0.30
CA LEU A 203 8.42 -18.89 1.06
C LEU A 203 8.82 -20.22 1.71
N PRO A 204 9.18 -20.23 3.00
CA PRO A 204 9.34 -21.48 3.74
C PRO A 204 8.08 -22.34 3.63
N LYS A 205 8.27 -23.59 3.22
CA LYS A 205 7.22 -24.60 3.11
C LYS A 205 7.26 -25.49 4.35
N THR A 206 6.08 -25.96 4.75
CA THR A 206 5.92 -26.90 5.85
C THR A 206 5.24 -28.15 5.30
N GLN A 207 5.83 -29.32 5.53
CA GLN A 207 5.29 -30.61 5.11
C GLN A 207 5.27 -31.57 6.29
N TYR A 208 4.22 -32.39 6.33
CA TYR A 208 4.03 -33.47 7.29
C TYR A 208 4.34 -34.79 6.58
N LEU A 209 5.28 -35.56 7.12
CA LEU A 209 5.71 -36.85 6.58
C LEU A 209 5.29 -37.95 7.56
N THR A 210 4.80 -39.06 7.02
CA THR A 210 4.33 -40.20 7.84
C THR A 210 5.30 -41.38 7.78
N SER A 211 6.34 -41.32 6.95
CA SER A 211 7.30 -42.40 6.79
C SER A 211 8.75 -41.93 6.74
N GLN A 212 9.66 -42.81 7.15
CA GLN A 212 11.10 -42.57 7.08
C GLN A 212 11.58 -42.46 5.61
N ASP A 213 10.95 -43.19 4.69
CA ASP A 213 11.32 -43.15 3.27
C ASP A 213 11.04 -41.79 2.63
N GLU A 214 9.93 -41.14 3.00
CA GLU A 214 9.64 -39.76 2.59
C GLU A 214 10.67 -38.77 3.14
N LEU A 215 11.10 -38.95 4.39
CA LEU A 215 12.13 -38.12 4.98
C LEU A 215 13.48 -38.31 4.28
N ASN A 216 13.89 -39.55 4.02
CA ASN A 216 15.16 -39.84 3.33
C ASN A 216 15.17 -39.21 1.93
N LYS A 217 14.07 -39.33 1.18
CA LYS A 217 13.91 -38.66 -0.12
C LYS A 217 14.09 -37.14 -0.03
N MET A 218 13.52 -36.50 0.99
CA MET A 218 13.70 -35.06 1.21
C MET A 218 15.12 -34.69 1.62
N LEU A 219 15.80 -35.50 2.43
CA LEU A 219 17.19 -35.26 2.85
C LEU A 219 18.18 -35.41 1.69
N GLU A 220 17.89 -36.32 0.75
CA GLU A 220 18.68 -36.57 -0.46
C GLU A 220 18.38 -35.57 -1.58
N ASP A 221 17.27 -34.83 -1.49
CA ASP A 221 16.87 -33.86 -2.50
C ASP A 221 17.75 -32.60 -2.46
N SER A 222 18.68 -32.53 -3.42
CA SER A 222 19.60 -31.41 -3.58
C SER A 222 18.92 -30.09 -4.00
N THR A 223 17.66 -30.11 -4.42
CA THR A 223 16.90 -28.92 -4.86
C THR A 223 16.34 -28.13 -3.68
N ILE A 224 16.23 -28.74 -2.50
CA ILE A 224 15.69 -28.11 -1.30
C ILE A 224 16.78 -27.82 -0.27
N ALA A 225 16.49 -26.86 0.60
CA ALA A 225 17.28 -26.52 1.77
C ALA A 225 16.42 -26.71 3.02
N LEU A 226 16.75 -27.73 3.81
CA LEU A 226 16.04 -28.03 5.04
C LEU A 226 16.36 -26.97 6.11
N LYS A 227 15.33 -26.37 6.68
CA LYS A 227 15.42 -25.33 7.73
C LYS A 227 15.23 -25.89 9.12
N GLY A 228 14.43 -26.94 9.24
CA GLY A 228 14.16 -27.60 10.51
C GLY A 228 13.32 -28.84 10.33
N MET A 229 13.48 -29.77 11.27
CA MET A 229 12.71 -31.00 11.32
C MET A 229 12.33 -31.26 12.77
N GLU A 230 11.12 -31.78 12.97
CA GLU A 230 10.61 -32.12 14.29
C GLU A 230 9.72 -33.36 14.22
N LEU A 231 9.87 -34.26 15.19
CA LEU A 231 8.99 -35.41 15.34
C LEU A 231 7.82 -35.02 16.25
N LEU A 232 6.61 -35.08 15.71
CA LEU A 232 5.36 -34.90 16.45
C LEU A 232 4.88 -36.29 16.90
N THR A 233 5.01 -36.56 18.19
CA THR A 233 4.59 -37.84 18.76
C THR A 233 3.22 -37.76 19.40
N ASN A 234 2.44 -38.85 19.30
CA ASN A 234 1.17 -38.98 20.00
C ASN A 234 1.27 -40.07 21.07
N PRO A 235 1.36 -39.72 22.37
CA PRO A 235 1.52 -40.69 23.45
C PRO A 235 0.39 -41.73 23.53
N ASN A 236 -0.80 -41.38 23.03
CA ASN A 236 -1.97 -42.26 23.06
C ASN A 236 -2.08 -43.14 21.79
N GLN A 237 -1.36 -42.81 20.71
CA GLN A 237 -1.35 -43.54 19.44
C GLN A 237 0.04 -43.43 18.78
N PRO A 238 1.04 -44.19 19.25
CA PRO A 238 2.42 -44.11 18.73
C PRO A 238 2.55 -44.39 17.23
N GLU A 239 1.62 -45.16 16.66
CA GLU A 239 1.51 -45.42 15.22
C GLU A 239 1.11 -44.18 14.39
N SER A 240 0.72 -43.09 15.05
CA SER A 240 0.32 -41.83 14.42
C SER A 240 1.41 -40.75 14.49
N ASP A 241 2.65 -41.12 14.81
CA ASP A 241 3.78 -40.20 14.81
C ASP A 241 4.03 -39.61 13.41
N ILE A 242 4.26 -38.29 13.36
CA ILE A 242 4.43 -37.54 12.11
C ILE A 242 5.70 -36.71 12.19
N ILE A 243 6.47 -36.66 11.11
CA ILE A 243 7.65 -35.81 11.00
C ILE A 243 7.25 -34.51 10.32
N LEU A 244 7.46 -33.40 11.00
CA LEU A 244 7.25 -32.06 10.50
C LEU A 244 8.56 -31.52 9.92
N VAL A 245 8.58 -31.22 8.63
CA VAL A 245 9.74 -30.66 7.95
C VAL A 245 9.43 -29.25 7.45
N ASN A 246 10.32 -28.32 7.80
CA ASN A 246 10.35 -26.97 7.24
C ASN A 246 11.52 -26.88 6.25
N TYR A 247 11.24 -26.49 5.01
CA TYR A 247 12.24 -26.37 3.95
C TYR A 247 11.96 -25.17 3.04
N GLU A 248 12.96 -24.78 2.26
CA GLU A 248 12.80 -23.82 1.17
C GLU A 248 13.44 -24.38 -0.10
N ASP A 249 12.92 -24.03 -1.27
CA ASP A 249 13.58 -24.37 -2.53
C ASP A 249 14.87 -23.54 -2.63
N ARG A 250 15.96 -24.18 -3.06
CA ARG A 250 17.21 -23.46 -3.35
C ARG A 250 17.02 -22.55 -4.55
N HIS A 251 17.75 -21.44 -4.59
CA HIS A 251 17.51 -20.37 -5.56
C HIS A 251 17.58 -20.83 -7.02
N GLU A 252 18.47 -21.78 -7.30
CA GLU A 252 18.74 -22.34 -8.62
C GLU A 252 17.59 -23.23 -9.15
N PHE A 253 16.70 -23.69 -8.26
CA PHE A 253 15.61 -24.62 -8.58
C PHE A 253 14.23 -24.00 -8.35
N ILE A 254 14.15 -22.67 -8.18
CA ILE A 254 12.88 -21.97 -8.06
C ILE A 254 12.17 -22.01 -9.41
N GLU A 255 10.99 -22.62 -9.43
CA GLU A 255 10.09 -22.50 -10.57
C GLU A 255 9.66 -21.05 -10.74
N GLU A 256 9.77 -20.53 -11.96
CA GLU A 256 9.25 -19.21 -12.29
C GLU A 256 7.74 -19.16 -12.07
N CYS A 257 7.26 -18.04 -11.53
CA CYS A 257 5.83 -17.85 -11.36
C CYS A 257 5.18 -17.73 -12.74
N PRO A 258 4.32 -18.68 -13.17
CA PRO A 258 3.79 -18.67 -14.55
C PRO A 258 2.97 -17.41 -14.86
N PHE A 259 2.43 -16.78 -13.81
CA PHE A 259 1.66 -15.55 -13.87
C PHE A 259 2.39 -14.36 -13.22
N GLY A 260 3.66 -14.50 -12.85
CA GLY A 260 4.45 -13.42 -12.27
C GLY A 260 4.78 -12.36 -13.32
N ASN A 261 4.47 -11.10 -13.03
CA ASN A 261 4.83 -9.97 -13.89
C ASN A 261 5.05 -8.71 -13.06
N VAL A 262 6.29 -8.52 -12.61
CA VAL A 262 6.67 -7.36 -11.78
C VAL A 262 6.51 -6.03 -12.51
N VAL A 263 6.55 -6.01 -13.85
CA VAL A 263 6.33 -4.81 -14.67
C VAL A 263 4.88 -4.34 -14.52
N LEU A 264 3.91 -5.24 -14.70
CA LEU A 264 2.48 -4.91 -14.54
C LEU A 264 2.16 -4.45 -13.11
N ALA A 265 2.77 -5.08 -12.09
CA ALA A 265 2.63 -4.64 -10.72
C ALA A 265 3.24 -3.24 -10.49
N ALA A 266 4.42 -2.97 -11.05
CA ALA A 266 5.06 -1.66 -10.95
C ALA A 266 4.20 -0.56 -11.62
N PHE A 267 3.68 -0.80 -12.83
CA PHE A 267 2.72 0.08 -13.50
C PHE A 267 1.46 0.33 -12.67
N THR A 268 0.89 -0.72 -12.07
CA THR A 268 -0.30 -0.59 -11.21
C THR A 268 -0.04 0.36 -10.05
N THR A 269 1.09 0.18 -9.34
CA THR A 269 1.42 1.04 -8.20
C THR A 269 1.82 2.46 -8.61
N ALA A 270 2.46 2.64 -9.76
CA ALA A 270 2.81 3.93 -10.33
C ALA A 270 1.56 4.75 -10.66
N HIS A 271 0.62 4.16 -11.39
CA HIS A 271 -0.67 4.79 -11.70
C HIS A 271 -1.47 5.13 -10.44
N ALA A 272 -1.49 4.22 -9.44
CA ALA A 272 -2.17 4.47 -8.18
C ALA A 272 -1.57 5.66 -7.42
N ARG A 273 -0.24 5.76 -7.34
CA ARG A 273 0.45 6.90 -6.72
C ARG A 273 0.17 8.20 -7.47
N LEU A 274 0.18 8.18 -8.80
CA LEU A 274 -0.12 9.37 -9.60
C LEU A 274 -1.56 9.85 -9.42
N HIS A 275 -2.52 8.92 -9.34
CA HIS A 275 -3.93 9.26 -9.06
C HIS A 275 -4.09 9.93 -7.70
N LEU A 276 -3.41 9.42 -6.67
CA LEU A 276 -3.35 10.08 -5.36
C LEU A 276 -2.70 11.47 -5.45
N TYR A 277 -1.61 11.57 -6.24
CA TYR A 277 -0.83 12.80 -6.41
C TYR A 277 -1.62 13.93 -7.09
N GLU A 278 -2.57 13.61 -7.98
CA GLU A 278 -3.48 14.59 -8.60
C GLU A 278 -4.22 15.44 -7.55
N THR A 279 -4.48 14.88 -6.37
CA THR A 279 -5.12 15.58 -5.24
C THR A 279 -4.11 16.13 -4.24
N LEU A 280 -3.02 15.41 -3.96
CA LEU A 280 -1.99 15.88 -3.03
C LEU A 280 -1.32 17.18 -3.49
N HIS A 281 -1.00 17.29 -4.77
CA HIS A 281 -0.27 18.43 -5.32
C HIS A 281 -0.99 19.78 -5.13
N PRO A 282 -2.28 19.93 -5.51
CA PRO A 282 -3.02 21.18 -5.27
C PRO A 282 -3.47 21.39 -3.80
N LEU A 283 -3.54 20.34 -2.98
CA LEU A 283 -3.77 20.50 -1.54
C LEU A 283 -2.53 21.02 -0.81
N ASP A 284 -1.34 20.69 -1.31
CA ASP A 284 -0.05 21.16 -0.81
C ASP A 284 0.09 21.01 0.72
N THR A 285 0.40 22.11 1.43
CA THR A 285 0.62 22.15 2.88
C THR A 285 -0.63 21.86 3.71
N ARG A 286 -1.83 21.89 3.11
CA ARG A 286 -3.08 21.52 3.78
C ARG A 286 -3.23 20.01 3.99
N VAL A 287 -2.35 19.19 3.41
CA VAL A 287 -2.31 17.74 3.67
C VAL A 287 -1.68 17.47 5.03
N LEU A 288 -2.45 16.85 5.93
CA LEU A 288 -2.01 16.48 7.28
C LEU A 288 -1.50 15.03 7.33
N TYR A 289 -2.13 14.14 6.57
CA TYR A 289 -1.75 12.73 6.49
C TYR A 289 -2.28 12.12 5.19
N PHE A 290 -1.58 11.11 4.66
CA PHE A 290 -2.08 10.28 3.58
C PHE A 290 -1.50 8.86 3.67
N ASP A 291 -2.28 7.86 3.26
CA ASP A 291 -1.83 6.46 3.21
C ASP A 291 -2.53 5.72 2.07
N THR A 292 -1.75 5.29 1.08
CA THR A 292 -2.16 4.45 -0.05
C THR A 292 -3.23 5.06 -0.96
N ASP A 293 -4.45 5.21 -0.46
CA ASP A 293 -5.67 5.65 -1.14
C ASP A 293 -6.43 6.74 -0.35
N SER A 294 -5.95 7.13 0.84
CA SER A 294 -6.65 8.09 1.69
C SER A 294 -5.86 9.35 2.00
N ILE A 295 -6.56 10.47 2.23
CA ILE A 295 -6.00 11.79 2.57
C ILE A 295 -6.80 12.44 3.69
N ILE A 296 -6.12 12.86 4.75
CA ILE A 296 -6.64 13.78 5.77
C ILE A 296 -6.07 15.16 5.49
N TYR A 297 -6.95 16.15 5.34
CA TYR A 297 -6.55 17.50 4.95
C TYR A 297 -7.39 18.60 5.61
N GLN A 298 -6.83 19.81 5.59
CA GLN A 298 -7.50 21.03 5.99
C GLN A 298 -8.37 21.56 4.84
N HIS A 299 -9.68 21.57 5.07
CA HIS A 299 -10.66 22.09 4.14
C HIS A 299 -10.75 23.62 4.27
N GLU A 300 -10.60 24.32 3.16
CA GLU A 300 -10.71 25.78 3.10
C GLU A 300 -11.60 26.18 1.93
N GLU A 301 -12.62 27.00 2.20
CA GLU A 301 -13.51 27.51 1.16
C GLU A 301 -12.76 28.45 0.22
N GLY A 302 -13.06 28.37 -1.08
CA GLY A 302 -12.38 29.16 -2.12
C GLY A 302 -11.04 28.59 -2.61
N GLN A 303 -10.47 27.58 -1.94
CA GLN A 303 -9.32 26.81 -2.45
C GLN A 303 -9.76 25.48 -3.07
N PHE A 304 -8.82 24.80 -3.73
CA PHE A 304 -9.06 23.46 -4.26
C PHE A 304 -9.43 22.48 -3.13
N ASN A 305 -10.52 21.74 -3.30
CA ASN A 305 -10.90 20.63 -2.42
C ASN A 305 -11.34 19.46 -3.31
N PRO A 306 -10.96 18.22 -2.99
CA PRO A 306 -11.38 17.05 -3.76
C PRO A 306 -12.91 16.97 -3.82
N THR A 307 -13.43 16.74 -5.04
CA THR A 307 -14.87 16.56 -5.24
C THR A 307 -15.27 15.18 -4.78
N ILE A 308 -16.28 15.11 -3.90
CA ILE A 308 -16.80 13.84 -3.40
C ILE A 308 -17.68 13.21 -4.47
N VAL A 309 -17.27 12.05 -4.95
CA VAL A 309 -17.96 11.26 -5.95
C VAL A 309 -17.87 9.79 -5.56
N ASN A 310 -19.00 9.20 -5.18
CA ASN A 310 -19.12 7.80 -4.75
C ASN A 310 -19.12 6.84 -5.96
N SER A 311 -18.08 6.90 -6.79
CA SER A 311 -17.88 6.06 -7.98
C SER A 311 -16.46 5.51 -8.04
N LEU A 312 -16.20 4.53 -8.92
CA LEU A 312 -14.89 3.94 -9.07
C LEU A 312 -13.81 5.02 -9.35
N GLY A 313 -12.77 5.07 -8.52
CA GLY A 313 -11.70 6.06 -8.59
C GLY A 313 -12.03 7.47 -8.10
N GLY A 314 -13.28 7.73 -7.72
CA GLY A 314 -13.71 8.97 -7.09
C GLY A 314 -13.36 9.02 -5.59
N TRP A 315 -13.42 10.21 -5.02
CA TRP A 315 -13.20 10.42 -3.58
C TRP A 315 -14.51 10.22 -2.80
N THR A 316 -14.48 9.37 -1.79
CA THR A 316 -15.54 9.22 -0.79
C THR A 316 -15.19 9.98 0.49
N ASP A 317 -16.21 10.50 1.17
CA ASP A 317 -16.06 11.03 2.53
C ASP A 317 -16.11 9.87 3.53
N GLU A 318 -15.01 9.66 4.27
CA GLU A 318 -14.90 8.58 5.27
C GLU A 318 -15.60 8.93 6.60
N LEU A 319 -16.05 10.17 6.76
CA LEU A 319 -16.66 10.66 7.99
C LEU A 319 -18.19 10.79 7.91
N ASP A 320 -18.80 10.39 6.80
CA ASP A 320 -20.25 10.51 6.56
C ASP A 320 -20.79 11.93 6.90
N GLY A 321 -20.08 12.96 6.43
CA GLY A 321 -20.39 14.38 6.66
C GLY A 321 -19.96 14.94 8.03
N ASP A 322 -19.37 14.13 8.90
CA ASP A 322 -18.73 14.59 10.13
C ASP A 322 -17.38 15.27 9.85
N ARG A 323 -16.83 15.97 10.85
CA ARG A 323 -15.63 16.79 10.72
C ARG A 323 -14.66 16.45 11.81
N ILE A 324 -13.41 16.27 11.44
CA ILE A 324 -12.32 16.12 12.42
C ILE A 324 -12.02 17.50 13.01
N ILE A 325 -12.10 17.60 14.33
CA ILE A 325 -11.79 18.82 15.12
C ILE A 325 -10.38 18.77 15.70
N LYS A 326 -9.87 17.57 16.00
CA LYS A 326 -8.51 17.34 16.52
C LYS A 326 -7.87 16.19 15.77
N PHE A 327 -6.64 16.38 15.26
CA PHE A 327 -5.87 15.37 14.56
C PHE A 327 -4.43 15.36 15.08
N MET A 328 -3.89 14.16 15.30
CA MET A 328 -2.51 13.97 15.74
C MET A 328 -1.91 12.75 15.05
N SER A 329 -0.63 12.84 14.68
CA SER A 329 0.11 11.73 14.07
C SER A 329 1.46 11.53 14.75
N GLY A 330 1.73 10.29 15.16
CA GLY A 330 3.03 9.83 15.63
C GLY A 330 3.86 9.17 14.53
N GLY A 331 3.52 9.39 13.26
CA GLY A 331 4.21 8.84 12.09
C GLY A 331 3.36 7.91 11.21
N PRO A 332 3.98 7.22 10.24
CA PRO A 332 3.27 6.38 9.27
C PRO A 332 2.45 5.29 9.94
N LYS A 333 1.13 5.26 9.67
CA LYS A 333 0.15 4.32 10.26
C LYS A 333 0.09 4.38 11.80
N ASN A 334 0.42 5.54 12.38
CA ASN A 334 0.23 5.88 13.78
C ASN A 334 -0.44 7.27 13.88
N TYR A 335 -1.76 7.30 14.05
CA TYR A 335 -2.51 8.56 14.16
C TYR A 335 -3.79 8.38 14.98
N ALA A 336 -4.29 9.50 15.51
CA ALA A 336 -5.56 9.59 16.20
C ALA A 336 -6.31 10.86 15.80
N PHE A 337 -7.63 10.80 15.87
CA PHE A 337 -8.46 11.98 15.65
C PHE A 337 -9.75 11.94 16.47
N GLU A 338 -10.30 13.14 16.67
CA GLU A 338 -11.60 13.37 17.30
C GLU A 338 -12.48 14.17 16.34
N THR A 339 -13.76 13.82 16.30
CA THR A 339 -14.77 14.40 15.42
C THR A 339 -15.73 15.30 16.16
N GLU A 340 -16.43 16.17 15.44
CA GLU A 340 -17.42 17.10 15.99
C GLU A 340 -18.60 16.37 16.65
N LYS A 341 -18.99 15.19 16.14
CA LYS A 341 -20.03 14.35 16.78
C LYS A 341 -19.50 13.53 17.97
N GLY A 342 -18.26 13.76 18.42
CA GLY A 342 -17.67 13.12 19.59
C GLY A 342 -17.10 11.72 19.38
N GLN A 343 -16.90 11.28 18.12
CA GLN A 343 -16.19 10.02 17.85
C GLN A 343 -14.68 10.22 17.97
N SER A 344 -14.02 9.34 18.71
CA SER A 344 -12.56 9.27 18.80
C SER A 344 -12.05 7.99 18.13
N VAL A 345 -11.09 8.14 17.21
CA VAL A 345 -10.50 7.04 16.44
C VAL A 345 -8.99 7.04 16.63
N GLN A 346 -8.43 5.83 16.79
CA GLN A 346 -6.99 5.62 16.91
C GLN A 346 -6.56 4.48 15.98
N LYS A 347 -5.42 4.68 15.32
CA LYS A 347 -4.83 3.71 14.39
C LYS A 347 -3.35 3.59 14.70
N VAL A 348 -2.94 2.42 15.16
CA VAL A 348 -1.52 2.14 15.49
C VAL A 348 -1.08 0.84 14.84
N LYS A 349 -0.13 0.93 13.91
CA LYS A 349 0.45 -0.26 13.26
C LYS A 349 1.18 -1.13 14.28
N GLY A 350 0.90 -2.43 14.22
CA GLY A 350 1.61 -3.42 15.01
C GLY A 350 1.10 -3.56 16.44
N ILE A 351 0.12 -2.76 16.88
CA ILE A 351 -0.57 -2.91 18.17
C ILE A 351 -2.01 -3.33 17.89
N THR A 352 -2.46 -4.41 18.52
CA THR A 352 -3.86 -4.85 18.40
C THR A 352 -4.65 -4.10 19.45
N LEU A 353 -5.49 -3.16 19.03
CA LEU A 353 -6.34 -2.35 19.92
C LEU A 353 -7.49 -3.20 20.49
N ASN A 354 -7.17 -4.04 21.47
CA ASN A 354 -8.16 -4.64 22.35
C ASN A 354 -8.49 -3.69 23.51
N TYR A 355 -9.49 -4.03 24.32
CA TYR A 355 -9.93 -3.20 25.45
C TYR A 355 -8.77 -2.74 26.36
N ARG A 356 -7.80 -3.62 26.67
CA ARG A 356 -6.65 -3.26 27.52
C ARG A 356 -5.68 -2.32 26.82
N ALA A 357 -5.36 -2.60 25.55
CA ALA A 357 -4.48 -1.77 24.76
C ALA A 357 -5.07 -0.37 24.55
N SER A 358 -6.39 -0.25 24.36
CA SER A 358 -7.08 1.03 24.19
C SER A 358 -7.18 1.86 25.49
N GLN A 359 -6.89 1.29 26.66
CA GLN A 359 -6.73 2.08 27.90
C GLN A 359 -5.35 2.73 27.99
N VAL A 360 -4.35 2.22 27.26
CA VAL A 360 -2.96 2.70 27.31
C VAL A 360 -2.65 3.57 26.11
N VAL A 361 -3.01 3.08 24.92
CA VAL A 361 -2.99 3.84 23.69
C VAL A 361 -4.25 4.69 23.72
N THR A 362 -4.14 5.91 24.21
CA THR A 362 -5.22 6.90 24.21
C THR A 362 -4.81 8.12 23.39
N LEU A 363 -5.79 8.96 23.05
CA LEU A 363 -5.55 10.22 22.36
C LEU A 363 -4.65 11.14 23.22
N GLU A 364 -4.93 11.22 24.52
CA GLU A 364 -4.11 11.95 25.50
C GLU A 364 -2.68 11.39 25.60
N ALA A 365 -2.53 10.07 25.60
CA ALA A 365 -1.21 9.45 25.63
C ALA A 365 -0.41 9.80 24.38
N LEU A 366 -1.02 9.75 23.19
CA LEU A 366 -0.35 10.15 21.95
C LEU A 366 0.05 11.64 21.98
N GLU A 367 -0.83 12.52 22.47
CA GLU A 367 -0.55 13.95 22.62
C GLU A 367 0.66 14.20 23.52
N LYS A 368 0.67 13.60 24.71
CA LYS A 368 1.79 13.69 25.66
C LYS A 368 3.08 13.13 25.08
N MET A 369 3.02 12.04 24.32
CA MET A 369 4.20 11.49 23.63
C MET A 369 4.72 12.43 22.54
N ILE A 370 3.84 13.08 21.77
CA ILE A 370 4.24 14.05 20.73
C ILE A 370 4.94 15.25 21.37
N HIS A 371 4.40 15.73 22.49
CA HIS A 371 4.99 16.82 23.28
C HIS A 371 6.20 16.40 24.13
N GLN A 372 6.62 15.13 24.05
CA GLN A 372 7.73 14.56 24.82
C GLN A 372 7.55 14.70 26.35
N GLU A 373 6.31 14.78 26.82
CA GLU A 373 5.96 14.83 28.24
C GLU A 373 6.04 13.45 28.90
N ILE A 374 5.87 12.38 28.10
CA ILE A 374 5.98 11.00 28.55
C ILE A 374 6.89 10.20 27.60
N GLU A 375 7.55 9.20 28.17
CA GLU A 375 8.34 8.22 27.42
C GLU A 375 7.46 7.17 26.72
N ASP A 376 8.12 6.24 26.03
CA ASP A 376 7.48 5.11 25.38
C ASP A 376 6.62 4.28 26.34
N LEU A 377 5.43 3.90 25.88
CA LEU A 377 4.46 3.16 26.68
C LEU A 377 4.57 1.66 26.44
N GLN A 378 4.42 0.86 27.50
CA GLN A 378 4.39 -0.60 27.40
C GLN A 378 2.97 -1.13 27.32
N VAL A 379 2.57 -1.63 26.15
CA VAL A 379 1.28 -2.30 25.96
C VAL A 379 1.43 -3.80 26.23
N ARG A 380 0.82 -4.26 27.32
CA ARG A 380 0.94 -5.65 27.80
C ARG A 380 -0.28 -6.50 27.42
N TYR A 381 0.00 -7.65 26.83
CA TYR A 381 -0.96 -8.70 26.46
C TYR A 381 -0.63 -9.94 27.29
N PRO A 382 -1.28 -10.18 28.45
CA PRO A 382 -0.86 -11.26 29.36
C PRO A 382 -1.16 -12.66 28.82
N HIS A 383 -2.14 -12.81 27.92
CA HIS A 383 -2.54 -14.09 27.36
C HIS A 383 -2.48 -14.05 25.84
N LYS A 384 -1.28 -14.18 25.27
CA LYS A 384 -1.12 -14.30 23.83
C LYS A 384 -0.75 -15.73 23.46
N ILE A 385 -1.54 -16.29 22.55
CA ILE A 385 -1.21 -17.57 21.94
C ILE A 385 0.01 -17.36 21.06
N PHE A 386 1.07 -18.09 21.37
CA PHE A 386 2.32 -18.11 20.65
C PHE A 386 2.62 -19.54 20.26
N ARG A 387 2.88 -19.77 18.97
CA ARG A 387 3.41 -21.03 18.48
C ARG A 387 4.93 -20.94 18.50
N ASN A 388 5.59 -21.82 19.24
CA ASN A 388 7.05 -21.86 19.24
C ASN A 388 7.58 -22.52 17.95
N SER A 389 8.91 -22.56 17.81
CA SER A 389 9.58 -23.25 16.69
C SER A 389 9.29 -24.75 16.66
N ARG A 390 8.77 -25.29 17.76
CA ARG A 390 8.35 -26.68 17.95
C ARG A 390 6.87 -26.95 17.62
N HIS A 391 6.21 -25.96 17.03
CA HIS A 391 4.77 -26.01 16.71
C HIS A 391 3.82 -26.20 17.92
N GLU A 392 4.34 -26.16 19.15
CA GLU A 392 3.58 -26.21 20.38
C GLU A 392 2.89 -24.85 20.61
N LEU A 393 1.64 -24.90 21.05
CA LEU A 393 0.88 -23.71 21.42
C LEU A 393 1.12 -23.39 22.89
N HIS A 394 1.72 -22.24 23.14
CA HIS A 394 1.95 -21.71 24.47
C HIS A 394 1.13 -20.43 24.66
N THR A 395 0.55 -20.24 25.84
CA THR A 395 0.04 -18.93 26.25
C THR A 395 1.13 -18.21 27.02
N ARG A 396 1.65 -17.10 26.47
CA ARG A 396 2.71 -16.31 27.12
C ARG A 396 2.34 -14.83 27.16
N PRO A 397 2.83 -14.07 28.16
CA PRO A 397 2.70 -12.63 28.15
C PRO A 397 3.54 -12.03 27.01
N LEU A 398 2.97 -11.10 26.26
CA LEU A 398 3.66 -10.29 25.27
C LEU A 398 3.59 -8.81 25.69
N ALA A 399 4.73 -8.13 25.71
CA ALA A 399 4.76 -6.67 25.80
C ALA A 399 5.14 -6.10 24.43
N LYS A 400 4.51 -4.99 24.05
CA LYS A 400 4.88 -4.20 22.88
C LYS A 400 5.15 -2.77 23.32
N THR A 401 6.29 -2.24 22.92
CA THR A 401 6.61 -0.82 23.10
C THR A 401 5.82 0.00 22.08
N TYR A 402 5.02 0.94 22.58
CA TYR A 402 4.39 1.98 21.80
C TYR A 402 5.29 3.20 21.80
N GLN A 403 5.79 3.55 20.63
CA GLN A 403 6.77 4.62 20.40
C GLN A 403 6.36 5.45 19.18
N ILE A 404 6.70 6.73 19.19
CA ILE A 404 6.53 7.62 18.03
C ILE A 404 7.70 7.36 17.07
N VAL A 405 7.39 7.11 15.79
CA VAL A 405 8.42 6.83 14.78
C VAL A 405 8.17 7.72 13.59
N TYR A 406 8.92 8.82 13.54
CA TYR A 406 8.87 9.78 12.44
C TYR A 406 10.16 9.71 11.62
N ASP A 407 10.17 8.85 10.60
CA ASP A 407 11.39 8.44 9.89
C ASP A 407 11.32 8.61 8.36
N LYS A 408 10.21 9.17 7.85
CA LYS A 408 9.98 9.33 6.40
C LYS A 408 10.05 10.77 5.90
N ARG A 409 9.94 11.73 6.80
CA ARG A 409 9.99 13.18 6.57
C ARG A 409 10.77 13.79 7.74
N GLN A 410 11.33 14.97 7.54
CA GLN A 410 11.98 15.74 8.60
C GLN A 410 10.91 16.52 9.36
N VAL A 411 10.86 16.38 10.68
CA VAL A 411 10.04 17.25 11.54
C VAL A 411 10.76 18.59 11.67
N ILE A 412 10.06 19.67 11.40
CA ILE A 412 10.50 21.05 11.60
C ILE A 412 9.60 21.72 12.65
N ASN A 413 9.93 22.96 13.03
CA ASN A 413 9.20 23.82 13.96
C ASN A 413 7.67 23.55 14.02
N ASP A 414 7.09 23.59 15.22
CA ASP A 414 5.65 23.41 15.46
C ASP A 414 5.05 22.12 14.86
N TYR A 415 5.83 21.04 14.86
CA TYR A 415 5.43 19.70 14.39
C TYR A 415 5.07 19.62 12.89
N HIS A 416 5.42 20.63 12.10
CA HIS A 416 5.33 20.56 10.64
C HIS A 416 6.37 19.60 10.08
N THR A 417 6.12 19.06 8.89
CA THR A 417 6.99 18.01 8.32
C THR A 417 7.31 18.28 6.87
N LEU A 418 8.59 18.19 6.51
CA LEU A 418 9.09 18.43 5.16
C LEU A 418 9.76 17.18 4.59
N PRO A 419 9.74 16.97 3.27
CA PRO A 419 10.53 15.89 2.68
C PRO A 419 12.02 16.15 2.90
N PHE A 420 12.82 15.08 3.01
CA PHE A 420 14.26 15.21 3.13
C PHE A 420 14.85 15.95 1.92
N GLY A 421 15.50 17.08 2.17
CA GLY A 421 16.11 17.90 1.12
C GLY A 421 15.25 19.04 0.57
N TYR A 422 14.10 19.34 1.20
CA TYR A 422 13.30 20.55 0.95
C TYR A 422 14.17 21.80 1.02
#